data_AF-A0A7Y1ZYC8-F1
#
_entry.id   AF-A0A7Y1ZYC8-F1
#
_cell.length_a   1.000
_cell.length_b   1.000
_cell.length_c   1.000
_cell.angle_alpha   90.00
_cell.angle_beta   90.00
_cell.angle_gamma   90.00
#
_symmetry.space_group_name_H-M   'P 1'
#
loop_
_entity.id
_entity.type
_entity.pdbx_description
1 polymer ?
#
loop_
_entity_poly.entity_id
_entity_poly.type
_entity_poly.pdbx_seq_one_letter_code
_entity_poly.pdbx_strand_id
1 'polypeptide(L)'
;MDLRATATTVADTPTVVCDGVVDLASLAVFRDALLRAVHANAGRTVLVDLDEVAALDDSGLGVLLGAAAAARQSDGDLEIVCNNDRLRIRLERTRLDRALTVRRSIS
;
A
#
# COMPACT_ATOMS: atom_id res chain seq x y z
N MET A 1 14.62 7.30 -9.41
CA MET A 1 13.27 7.08 -9.98
C MET A 1 12.32 7.58 -8.90
N ASP A 2 11.54 8.61 -9.19
CA ASP A 2 10.63 9.20 -8.19
C ASP A 2 9.37 8.35 -8.10
N LEU A 3 8.87 8.17 -6.87
CA LEU A 3 7.61 7.47 -6.65
C LEU A 3 6.43 8.27 -7.20
N ARG A 4 5.55 7.60 -7.92
CA ARG A 4 4.21 8.07 -8.25
C ARG A 4 3.18 7.24 -7.50
N ALA A 5 2.20 7.90 -6.89
CA ALA A 5 1.11 7.25 -6.19
C ALA A 5 -0.22 7.91 -6.56
N THR A 6 -1.10 7.17 -7.23
CA THR A 6 -2.37 7.69 -7.75
C THR A 6 -3.54 6.95 -7.15
N ALA A 7 -4.49 7.68 -6.57
CA ALA A 7 -5.75 7.10 -6.11
C ALA A 7 -6.70 6.88 -7.30
N THR A 8 -7.31 5.71 -7.35
CA THR A 8 -8.29 5.30 -8.37
C THR A 8 -9.32 4.35 -7.75
N THR A 9 -10.24 3.84 -8.55
CA THR A 9 -11.16 2.77 -8.18
C THR A 9 -11.07 1.67 -9.22
N VAL A 10 -10.80 0.45 -8.78
CA VAL A 10 -10.71 -0.74 -9.63
C VAL A 10 -11.79 -1.71 -9.17
N ALA A 11 -12.70 -2.10 -10.08
CA ALA A 11 -13.83 -2.99 -9.76
C ALA A 11 -14.60 -2.57 -8.48
N ASP A 12 -14.92 -1.27 -8.37
CA ASP A 12 -15.56 -0.66 -7.19
C ASP A 12 -14.78 -0.81 -5.87
N THR A 13 -13.46 -1.02 -5.94
CA THR A 13 -12.58 -1.02 -4.76
C THR A 13 -11.62 0.17 -4.82
N PRO A 14 -11.58 1.03 -3.79
CA PRO A 14 -10.64 2.15 -3.77
C PRO A 14 -9.21 1.62 -3.74
N THR A 15 -8.38 2.10 -4.66
CA THR A 15 -7.04 1.56 -4.91
C THR A 15 -6.03 2.68 -5.06
N VAL A 16 -4.88 2.57 -4.42
CA VAL A 16 -3.72 3.42 -4.65
C VAL A 16 -2.71 2.64 -5.49
N VAL A 17 -2.48 3.09 -6.72
CA VAL A 17 -1.50 2.49 -7.62
C VAL A 17 -0.16 3.20 -7.46
N CYS A 18 0.88 2.43 -7.17
CA CYS A 18 2.23 2.94 -6.96
C CYS A 18 3.20 2.46 -8.04
N ASP A 19 4.03 3.37 -8.53
CA ASP A 19 5.08 3.12 -9.51
C ASP A 19 6.39 3.77 -9.07
N GLY A 20 7.50 3.03 -9.12
CA GLY A 20 8.83 3.52 -8.79
C GLY A 20 9.44 2.94 -7.51
N VAL A 21 10.13 3.78 -6.74
CA VAL A 21 10.91 3.35 -5.56
C VAL A 21 10.32 3.98 -4.31
N VAL A 22 10.04 3.15 -3.30
CA VAL A 22 9.65 3.59 -1.96
C VAL A 22 10.89 3.57 -1.05
N ASP A 23 11.49 4.74 -0.89
CA ASP A 23 12.60 5.05 0.00
C ASP A 23 12.35 6.38 0.75
N LEU A 24 13.31 6.78 1.61
CA LEU A 24 13.26 8.01 2.40
C LEU A 24 12.88 9.28 1.60
N ALA A 25 13.32 9.41 0.34
CA ALA A 25 13.01 10.58 -0.48
C ALA A 25 11.55 10.61 -0.93
N SER A 26 10.94 9.43 -1.10
CA SER A 26 9.56 9.26 -1.55
C SER A 26 8.52 9.09 -0.43
N LEU A 27 8.94 8.89 0.84
CA LEU A 27 8.04 8.53 1.94
C LEU A 27 6.89 9.51 2.15
N ALA A 28 7.15 10.81 1.97
CA ALA A 28 6.11 11.82 2.13
C ALA A 28 5.00 11.64 1.07
N VAL A 29 5.38 11.43 -0.19
CA VAL A 29 4.45 11.18 -1.29
C VAL A 29 3.63 9.92 -1.03
N PHE A 30 4.31 8.84 -0.61
CA PHE A 30 3.66 7.56 -0.32
C PHE A 30 2.64 7.68 0.81
N ARG A 31 3.08 8.19 1.96
CA ARG A 31 2.24 8.35 3.15
C ARG A 31 1.03 9.22 2.86
N ASP A 32 1.23 10.37 2.22
CA ASP A 32 0.15 11.30 1.97
C ASP A 32 -0.88 10.74 0.98
N ALA A 33 -0.45 9.96 -0.01
CA ALA A 33 -1.36 9.28 -0.93
C ALA A 33 -2.22 8.23 -0.21
N LEU A 34 -1.61 7.39 0.64
CA LEU A 34 -2.33 6.38 1.41
C LEU A 34 -3.32 7.01 2.39
N LEU A 35 -2.90 8.00 3.18
CA LEU A 35 -3.78 8.63 4.16
C LEU A 35 -4.94 9.39 3.49
N ARG A 36 -4.69 10.06 2.36
CA ARG A 36 -5.78 10.68 1.59
C ARG A 36 -6.79 9.64 1.11
N ALA A 37 -6.33 8.51 0.56
CA ALA A 37 -7.21 7.45 0.09
C ALA A 37 -8.03 6.81 1.22
N VAL A 38 -7.38 6.55 2.37
CA VAL A 38 -8.04 6.03 3.57
C VAL A 38 -9.11 6.99 4.08
N HIS A 39 -8.81 8.28 4.26
CA HIS A 39 -9.78 9.25 4.75
C HIS A 39 -10.94 9.47 3.77
N ALA A 40 -10.68 9.47 2.47
CA ALA A 40 -11.72 9.62 1.44
C ALA A 40 -12.65 8.39 1.35
N ASN A 41 -12.25 7.23 1.90
CA ASN A 41 -12.98 5.97 1.81
C ASN A 41 -13.17 5.34 3.20
N ALA A 42 -13.49 6.15 4.21
CA ALA A 42 -13.77 5.68 5.56
C ALA A 42 -14.80 4.53 5.56
N GLY A 43 -14.56 3.49 6.36
CA GLY A 43 -15.39 2.28 6.42
C GLY A 43 -15.18 1.28 5.27
N ARG A 44 -14.24 1.53 4.34
CA ARG A 44 -13.93 0.62 3.22
C ARG A 44 -12.49 0.11 3.31
N THR A 45 -12.26 -1.07 2.75
CA THR A 45 -10.91 -1.57 2.48
C THR A 45 -10.30 -0.81 1.30
N VAL A 46 -9.11 -0.25 1.49
CA VAL A 46 -8.31 0.38 0.43
C VAL A 46 -7.20 -0.57 -0.01
N LEU A 47 -7.10 -0.80 -1.32
CA LEU A 47 -6.01 -1.58 -1.90
C LEU A 47 -4.81 -0.69 -2.18
N VAL A 48 -3.61 -1.24 -2.00
CA VAL A 48 -2.35 -0.65 -2.42
C VAL A 48 -1.72 -1.57 -3.44
N ASP A 49 -1.72 -1.15 -4.70
CA ASP A 49 -1.10 -1.87 -5.79
C ASP A 49 0.37 -1.48 -5.89
N LEU A 50 1.22 -2.47 -5.64
CA LEU A 50 2.68 -2.36 -5.64
C LEU A 50 3.32 -3.10 -6.82
N ASP A 51 2.56 -3.48 -7.85
CA ASP A 51 3.09 -4.27 -8.98
C ASP A 51 4.21 -3.55 -9.74
N GLU A 52 4.09 -2.24 -9.91
CA GLU A 52 5.09 -1.38 -10.58
C GLU A 52 6.10 -0.76 -9.58
N VAL A 53 6.11 -1.19 -8.31
CA VAL A 53 7.11 -0.76 -7.34
C VAL A 53 8.38 -1.60 -7.46
N ALA A 54 9.47 -0.97 -7.90
CA ALA A 54 10.76 -1.60 -8.12
C ALA A 54 11.51 -1.93 -6.82
N ALA A 55 11.30 -1.14 -5.77
CA ALA A 55 11.92 -1.34 -4.46
C ALA A 55 11.10 -0.69 -3.34
N LEU A 56 11.11 -1.33 -2.17
CA LEU A 56 10.46 -0.87 -0.94
C LEU A 56 11.44 -1.06 0.22
N ASP A 57 11.77 0.02 0.93
CA ASP A 57 12.58 -0.04 2.15
C ASP A 57 11.74 -0.30 3.41
N ASP A 58 12.39 -0.41 4.57
CA ASP A 58 11.71 -0.71 5.84
C ASP A 58 10.88 0.48 6.34
N SER A 59 11.26 1.69 5.95
CA SER A 59 10.50 2.91 6.26
C SER A 59 9.13 2.87 5.55
N GLY A 60 9.09 2.41 4.30
CA GLY A 60 7.86 2.21 3.55
C GLY A 60 6.94 1.15 4.17
N LEU A 61 7.49 0.09 4.77
CA LEU A 61 6.71 -0.87 5.55
C LEU A 61 6.03 -0.21 6.75
N GLY A 62 6.75 0.67 7.46
CA GLY A 62 6.17 1.46 8.56
C GLY A 62 5.03 2.37 8.10
N VAL A 63 5.15 2.97 6.92
CA VAL A 63 4.08 3.79 6.31
C VAL A 63 2.84 2.95 5.98
N LEU A 64 3.01 1.75 5.41
CA LEU A 64 1.91 0.82 5.14
C LEU A 64 1.18 0.41 6.44
N LEU A 65 1.94 0.06 7.49
CA LEU A 65 1.36 -0.29 8.78
C LEU A 65 0.61 0.87 9.43
N GLY A 66 1.17 2.08 9.35
CA GLY A 66 0.53 3.29 9.87
C GLY A 66 -0.78 3.62 9.13
N ALA A 67 -0.79 3.48 7.81
CA ALA A 67 -2.00 3.67 7.01
C ALA A 67 -3.07 2.61 7.32
N ALA A 68 -2.68 1.35 7.51
CA ALA A 68 -3.59 0.28 7.94
C ALA A 68 -4.20 0.56 9.31
N ALA A 69 -3.39 1.02 10.28
CA ALA A 69 -3.88 1.42 11.58
C ALA A 69 -4.83 2.63 11.50
N ALA A 70 -4.59 3.59 10.60
CA ALA A 70 -5.50 4.70 10.36
C ALA A 70 -6.84 4.23 9.75
N ALA A 71 -6.81 3.32 8.78
CA ALA A 71 -8.02 2.77 8.16
C ALA A 71 -8.90 2.02 9.19
N ARG A 72 -8.27 1.22 10.05
CA ARG A 72 -8.95 0.45 11.11
C ARG A 72 -9.59 1.31 12.19
N GLN A 73 -9.11 2.53 12.41
CA GLN A 73 -9.79 3.49 13.30
C GLN A 73 -11.13 3.98 12.74
N SER A 74 -11.38 3.78 11.45
CA SER A 74 -12.62 4.16 10.75
C SER A 74 -13.35 2.92 10.21
N ASP A 75 -13.23 1.77 10.87
CA ASP A 75 -13.83 0.48 10.48
C ASP A 75 -13.50 -0.01 9.04
N GLY A 76 -12.44 0.52 8.44
CA GLY A 76 -11.87 0.05 7.18
C GLY A 76 -10.64 -0.82 7.37
N ASP A 77 -9.94 -1.13 6.27
CA ASP A 77 -8.64 -1.79 6.31
C ASP A 77 -7.77 -1.36 5.12
N LEU A 78 -6.50 -1.80 5.12
CA LEU A 78 -5.57 -1.65 4.01
C LEU A 78 -5.12 -3.04 3.58
N GLU A 79 -5.09 -3.30 2.28
CA GLU A 79 -4.57 -4.55 1.74
C GLU A 79 -3.61 -4.29 0.59
N ILE A 80 -2.63 -5.17 0.43
CA ILE A 80 -1.58 -5.03 -0.59
C ILE A 80 -1.90 -5.94 -1.77
N VAL A 81 -1.75 -5.43 -2.98
CA VAL A 81 -1.66 -6.23 -4.20
C VAL A 81 -0.22 -6.21 -4.66
N CYS A 82 0.37 -7.40 -4.81
CA CYS A 82 1.73 -7.56 -5.31
C CYS A 82 1.91 -8.92 -6.01
N ASN A 83 2.18 -8.86 -7.31
CA ASN A 83 2.50 -9.96 -8.19
C ASN A 83 4.02 -10.08 -8.45
N ASN A 84 4.82 -9.11 -7.99
CA ASN A 84 6.27 -9.17 -8.08
C ASN A 84 6.86 -10.12 -7.02
N ASP A 85 7.31 -11.31 -7.43
CA ASP A 85 7.85 -12.35 -6.53
C ASP A 85 8.99 -11.85 -5.64
N ARG A 86 9.88 -10.99 -6.16
CA ARG A 86 11.00 -10.45 -5.37
C ARG A 86 10.51 -9.57 -4.23
N LEU A 87 9.52 -8.73 -4.50
CA LEU A 87 8.93 -7.85 -3.49
C LEU A 87 8.11 -8.67 -2.49
N ARG A 88 7.35 -9.68 -2.94
CA ARG A 88 6.62 -10.59 -2.05
C ARG A 88 7.52 -11.33 -1.07
N ILE A 89 8.62 -11.92 -1.54
CA ILE A 89 9.59 -12.62 -0.66
C ILE A 89 10.11 -11.65 0.41
N ARG A 90 10.32 -10.38 0.06
CA ARG A 90 10.70 -9.36 1.04
C ARG A 90 9.59 -9.15 2.08
N LEU A 91 8.35 -8.94 1.65
CA LEU A 91 7.19 -8.73 2.54
C LEU A 91 6.96 -9.91 3.50
N GLU A 92 7.12 -11.14 3.02
CA GLU A 92 7.00 -12.37 3.81
C GLU A 92 8.12 -12.46 4.87
N ARG A 93 9.35 -12.08 4.53
CA ARG A 93 10.49 -12.10 5.48
C ARG A 93 10.35 -11.08 6.62
N THR A 94 9.69 -9.95 6.36
CA THR A 94 9.45 -8.93 7.39
C THR A 94 8.23 -9.23 8.26
N ARG A 95 7.52 -10.33 7.99
CA ARG A 95 6.26 -10.72 8.63
C ARG A 95 5.15 -9.68 8.45
N LEU A 96 5.27 -8.80 7.45
CA LEU A 96 4.25 -7.79 7.18
C LEU A 96 2.90 -8.44 6.84
N ASP A 97 2.95 -9.61 6.20
CA ASP A 97 1.82 -10.49 5.89
C ASP A 97 1.00 -10.90 7.13
N ARG A 98 1.54 -10.76 8.35
CA ARG A 98 0.77 -10.97 9.59
C ARG A 98 -0.08 -9.78 10.01
N ALA A 99 0.25 -8.59 9.51
CA ALA A 99 -0.43 -7.33 9.85
C ALA A 99 -1.28 -6.78 8.69
N LEU A 100 -0.97 -7.19 7.47
CA LEU A 100 -1.59 -6.75 6.23
C LEU A 100 -1.82 -7.95 5.32
N THR A 101 -3.02 -8.07 4.75
CA THR A 101 -3.29 -9.07 3.72
C THR A 101 -2.52 -8.71 2.45
N VAL A 102 -1.81 -9.68 1.87
CA VAL A 102 -1.10 -9.54 0.60
C VAL A 102 -1.73 -10.46 -0.45
N ARG A 103 -2.35 -9.89 -1.47
CA ARG A 103 -3.03 -10.58 -2.58
C ARG A 103 -2.17 -10.57 -3.85
N ARG A 104 -2.47 -11.48 -4.77
CA ARG A 104 -1.85 -11.54 -6.12
C ARG A 104 -2.51 -10.61 -7.13
N SER A 105 -3.77 -10.24 -6.89
CA SER A 105 -4.61 -9.50 -7.85
C SER A 105 -5.78 -8.81 -7.14
N ILE A 106 -6.41 -7.86 -7.83
CA ILE A 106 -7.55 -7.04 -7.38
C ILE A 106 -8.91 -7.75 -7.61
N SER A 107 -8.92 -8.96 -8.18
CA SER A 107 -10.12 -9.75 -8.56
C SER A 107 -11.33 -9.63 -7.64
#